data_AF-A0A2N2JR56-F1
#
_entry.id   AF-A0A2N2JR56-F1
#
_cell.length_a   1.000
_cell.length_b   1.000
_cell.length_c   1.000
_cell.angle_alpha   90.00
_cell.angle_beta   90.00
_cell.angle_gamma   90.00
#
_symmetry.space_group_name_H-M   'P 1'
#
loop_
_entity.id
_entity.type
_entity.pdbx_description
1 polymer ?
#
loop_
_entity_poly.entity_id
_entity_poly.type
_entity_poly.pdbx_seq_one_letter_code
_entity_poly.pdbx_strand_id
1 'polypeptide(L)'
;IRGLGQFGIVDPDGHADARVRDLFIPLKTDPLFSRAIDSRMALKASPDGTEWNRYLLDELGGETPVEMFLGPLISEGKVVAMLYGDNLPERRPIGDTDSLEIFLSQAGLAMEKCLLRRRLKEREQE
;
A
#
# COMPACT_ATOMS: atom_id res chain seq x y z
N ILE A 1 0.36 10.08 2.71
CA ILE A 1 0.18 8.86 1.89
C ILE A 1 -0.83 9.21 0.81
N ARG A 2 -0.52 8.92 -0.45
CA ARG A 2 -1.44 9.11 -1.57
C ARG A 2 -1.66 7.77 -2.26
N GLY A 3 -2.87 7.52 -2.75
CA GLY A 3 -3.09 6.33 -3.55
C GLY A 3 -2.43 6.45 -4.93
N LEU A 4 -1.93 5.32 -5.44
CA LEU A 4 -1.18 5.25 -6.69
C LEU A 4 -1.93 4.49 -7.78
N GLY A 5 -2.68 3.47 -7.39
CA GLY A 5 -3.46 2.63 -8.28
C GLY A 5 -4.14 1.51 -7.48
N GLN A 6 -5.03 0.79 -8.15
CA GLN A 6 -5.81 -0.29 -7.55
C GLN A 6 -5.75 -1.56 -8.38
N PHE A 7 -6.05 -2.66 -7.72
CA PHE A 7 -6.33 -3.93 -8.37
C PHE A 7 -7.51 -4.59 -7.66
N GLY A 8 -8.45 -5.16 -8.42
CA GLY A 8 -9.56 -5.93 -7.86
C GLY A 8 -10.76 -5.12 -7.38
N ILE A 9 -10.73 -3.78 -7.44
CA ILE A 9 -11.92 -2.96 -7.15
C ILE A 9 -12.83 -3.02 -8.38
N VAL A 10 -13.97 -3.68 -8.24
CA VAL A 10 -15.01 -3.72 -9.27
C VAL A 10 -15.93 -2.52 -9.07
N ASP A 11 -15.77 -1.53 -9.93
CA ASP A 11 -16.62 -0.35 -9.96
C ASP A 11 -17.46 -0.34 -11.24
N PRO A 12 -18.80 -0.41 -11.15
CA PRO A 12 -19.69 -0.36 -12.31
C PRO A 12 -19.48 0.88 -13.20
N ASP A 13 -19.08 1.99 -12.59
CA ASP A 13 -18.89 3.28 -13.29
C ASP A 13 -17.45 3.46 -13.84
N GLY A 14 -16.54 2.51 -13.55
CA GLY A 14 -15.17 2.52 -14.07
C GLY A 14 -14.26 3.60 -13.47
N HIS A 15 -14.64 4.19 -12.33
CA HIS A 15 -13.92 5.29 -11.67
C HIS A 15 -12.99 4.83 -10.53
N ALA A 16 -12.81 3.52 -10.35
CA ALA A 16 -11.96 2.95 -9.30
C ALA A 16 -10.54 3.55 -9.26
N ASP A 17 -9.88 3.67 -10.42
CA ASP A 17 -8.53 4.26 -10.50
C ASP A 17 -8.52 5.74 -10.08
N ALA A 18 -9.56 6.50 -10.42
CA ALA A 18 -9.66 7.91 -10.08
C ALA A 18 -9.85 8.09 -8.57
N ARG A 19 -10.77 7.33 -7.96
CA ARG A 19 -10.99 7.34 -6.50
C ARG A 19 -9.71 7.05 -5.72
N VAL A 20 -8.99 5.98 -6.11
CA VAL A 20 -7.75 5.66 -5.43
C VAL A 20 -6.68 6.74 -5.61
N ARG A 21 -6.60 7.39 -6.77
CA ARG A 21 -5.66 8.51 -6.97
C ARG A 21 -5.99 9.76 -6.15
N ASP A 22 -7.27 9.97 -5.83
CA ASP A 22 -7.73 11.07 -5.00
C ASP A 22 -7.53 10.80 -3.50
N LEU A 23 -7.22 9.56 -3.13
CA LEU A 23 -6.99 9.15 -1.74
C LEU A 23 -5.80 9.88 -1.12
N PHE A 24 -6.03 10.53 0.02
CA PHE A 24 -5.00 11.21 0.80
C PHE A 24 -5.14 10.95 2.29
N ILE A 25 -4.13 10.32 2.89
CA ILE A 25 -4.02 10.11 4.34
C ILE A 25 -2.78 10.87 4.85
N PRO A 26 -2.91 11.81 5.78
CA PRO A 26 -1.77 12.50 6.38
C PRO A 26 -0.77 11.51 7.02
N LEU A 27 0.51 11.86 6.98
CA LEU A 27 1.53 11.05 7.64
C LEU A 27 1.43 11.21 9.16
N LYS A 28 1.70 10.12 9.90
CA LYS A 28 1.78 10.09 11.37
C LYS A 28 0.48 10.38 12.12
N THR A 29 -0.66 10.45 11.44
CA THR A 29 -1.98 10.64 12.07
C THR A 29 -2.67 9.32 12.39
N ASP A 30 -2.38 8.28 11.62
CA ASP A 30 -2.92 6.95 11.86
C ASP A 30 -1.87 6.01 12.47
N PRO A 31 -2.13 5.37 13.62
CA PRO A 31 -1.19 4.50 14.28
C PRO A 31 -0.79 3.27 13.45
N LEU A 32 -1.71 2.71 12.67
CA LEU A 32 -1.47 1.50 11.87
C LEU A 32 -0.52 1.82 10.70
N PHE A 33 -0.79 2.89 9.96
CA PHE A 33 0.10 3.36 8.89
C PHE A 33 1.47 3.77 9.42
N SER A 34 1.50 4.48 10.56
CA SER A 34 2.75 4.89 11.20
C SER A 34 3.58 3.68 11.62
N ARG A 35 2.94 2.66 12.20
CA ARG A 35 3.61 1.43 12.61
C ARG A 35 4.24 0.72 11.42
N ALA A 36 3.55 0.58 10.29
CA ALA A 36 4.09 -0.05 9.08
C ALA A 36 5.29 0.74 8.51
N ILE A 37 5.21 2.07 8.53
CA ILE A 37 6.28 2.95 8.03
C ILE A 37 7.53 2.85 8.93
N ASP A 38 7.34 2.92 10.25
CA ASP A 38 8.42 2.96 11.22
C ASP A 38 9.09 1.58 11.40
N SER A 39 8.30 0.51 11.47
CA SER A 39 8.83 -0.85 11.59
C SER A 39 9.43 -1.36 10.29
N ARG A 40 8.96 -0.86 9.15
CA ARG A 40 9.28 -1.39 7.81
C ARG A 40 8.94 -2.88 7.68
N MET A 41 7.94 -3.32 8.41
CA MET A 41 7.44 -4.69 8.37
C MET A 41 6.01 -4.71 7.86
N ALA A 42 5.63 -5.81 7.22
CA ALA A 42 4.24 -6.02 6.88
C ALA A 42 3.40 -6.22 8.13
N LEU A 43 2.16 -5.74 8.09
CA LEU A 43 1.22 -5.81 9.19
C LEU A 43 -0.09 -6.43 8.73
N LYS A 44 -0.65 -7.29 9.57
CA LYS A 44 -2.06 -7.68 9.51
C LYS A 44 -2.78 -7.04 10.69
N ALA A 45 -3.93 -6.44 10.43
CA ALA A 45 -4.72 -5.78 11.47
C ALA A 45 -6.20 -5.80 11.09
N SER A 46 -7.06 -5.96 12.10
CA SER A 46 -8.48 -5.69 11.91
C SER A 46 -8.73 -4.19 11.76
N PRO A 47 -9.73 -3.78 10.96
CA PRO A 47 -10.22 -2.40 10.95
C PRO A 47 -10.55 -1.95 12.37
N ASP A 48 -9.94 -0.85 12.81
CA ASP A 48 -10.09 -0.31 14.17
C ASP A 48 -11.09 0.86 14.23
N GLY A 49 -11.66 1.24 13.08
CA GLY A 49 -12.67 2.30 12.99
C GLY A 49 -12.11 3.71 13.21
N THR A 50 -10.78 3.90 13.19
CA THR A 50 -10.20 5.25 13.21
C THR A 50 -10.73 6.07 12.04
N GLU A 51 -10.62 7.39 12.13
CA GLU A 51 -11.03 8.31 11.05
C GLU A 51 -10.40 7.92 9.71
N TRP A 52 -9.09 7.66 9.71
CA TRP A 52 -8.35 7.33 8.49
C TRP A 52 -8.62 5.92 8.00
N ASN A 53 -8.89 4.97 8.90
CA ASN A 53 -9.31 3.63 8.51
C ASN A 53 -10.69 3.65 7.84
N ARG A 54 -11.67 4.37 8.41
CA ARG A 54 -12.99 4.54 7.81
C ARG A 54 -12.91 5.26 6.46
N TYR A 55 -12.17 6.37 6.40
CA TYR A 55 -11.95 7.10 5.16
C TYR A 55 -11.36 6.20 4.06
N LEU A 56 -10.33 5.40 4.38
CA LEU A 56 -9.76 4.44 3.43
C LEU A 56 -10.82 3.45 2.92
N LEU A 57 -11.56 2.82 3.83
CA LEU A 57 -12.55 1.81 3.46
C LEU A 57 -13.69 2.41 2.63
N ASP A 58 -14.16 3.60 2.98
CA ASP A 58 -15.20 4.33 2.23
C ASP A 58 -14.78 4.59 0.77
N GLU A 59 -13.54 5.03 0.54
CA GLU A 59 -13.01 5.25 -0.81
C GLU A 59 -12.84 3.96 -1.62
N LEU A 60 -12.61 2.83 -0.94
CA LEU A 60 -12.42 1.51 -1.55
C LEU A 60 -13.74 0.74 -1.80
N GLY A 61 -14.87 1.24 -1.30
CA GLY A 61 -16.19 0.63 -1.52
C GLY A 61 -17.11 0.61 -0.29
N GLY A 62 -16.65 1.08 0.87
CA GLY A 62 -17.44 1.25 2.10
C GLY A 62 -17.70 -0.02 2.90
N GLU A 63 -17.26 -1.18 2.43
CA GLU A 63 -17.34 -2.42 3.19
C GLU A 63 -16.18 -2.57 4.18
N THR A 64 -16.45 -3.21 5.32
CA THR A 64 -15.43 -3.46 6.36
C THR A 64 -14.94 -4.91 6.28
N PRO A 65 -13.65 -5.14 5.96
CA PRO A 65 -13.08 -6.48 5.95
C PRO A 65 -12.87 -7.01 7.39
N VAL A 66 -12.64 -8.32 7.52
CA VAL A 66 -12.28 -8.93 8.82
C VAL A 66 -10.85 -8.55 9.23
N GLU A 67 -9.96 -8.46 8.24
CA GLU A 67 -8.55 -8.19 8.41
C GLU A 67 -8.02 -7.49 7.16
N MET A 68 -7.07 -6.58 7.37
CA MET A 68 -6.36 -5.83 6.35
C MET A 68 -4.88 -6.17 6.42
N PHE A 69 -4.22 -6.16 5.27
CA PHE A 69 -2.78 -6.31 5.12
C PHE A 69 -2.18 -4.98 4.66
N LEU A 70 -1.08 -4.61 5.29
CA LEU A 70 -0.23 -3.50 4.87
C LEU A 70 1.18 -4.01 4.64
N GLY A 71 1.62 -4.03 3.39
CA GLY A 71 2.96 -4.43 2.99
C GLY A 71 3.79 -3.24 2.53
N PRO A 72 4.85 -2.84 3.27
CA PRO A 72 5.69 -1.72 2.85
C PRO A 72 6.58 -2.11 1.65
N LEU A 73 6.66 -1.21 0.66
CA LEU A 73 7.68 -1.26 -0.39
C LEU A 73 8.88 -0.42 0.05
N ILE A 74 10.04 -1.06 0.22
CA ILE A 74 11.24 -0.42 0.77
C ILE A 74 12.27 -0.21 -0.33
N SER A 75 12.82 1.00 -0.44
CA SER A 75 13.92 1.33 -1.35
C SER A 75 14.90 2.26 -0.63
N GLU A 76 16.21 2.01 -0.73
CA GLU A 76 17.25 2.77 -0.03
C GLU A 76 16.97 2.90 1.50
N GLY A 77 16.42 1.84 2.11
CA GLY A 77 16.07 1.80 3.55
C GLY A 77 14.85 2.65 3.96
N LYS A 78 14.10 3.20 3.00
CA LYS A 78 12.90 4.02 3.23
C LYS A 78 11.66 3.35 2.64
N VAL A 79 10.53 3.50 3.33
CA VAL A 79 9.23 3.09 2.77
C VAL A 79 8.83 4.10 1.70
N VAL A 80 8.77 3.65 0.44
CA VAL A 80 8.45 4.48 -0.73
C VAL A 80 7.02 4.30 -1.21
N ALA A 81 6.41 3.15 -0.91
CA ALA A 81 4.99 2.86 -1.13
C ALA A 81 4.48 1.85 -0.10
N MET A 82 3.16 1.67 -0.04
CA MET A 82 2.52 0.65 0.78
C MET A 82 1.46 -0.07 -0.04
N LEU A 83 1.47 -1.40 0.02
CA LEU A 83 0.44 -2.24 -0.53
C LEU A 83 -0.63 -2.47 0.54
N TYR A 84 -1.84 -2.01 0.28
CA TYR A 84 -3.03 -2.38 1.05
C TYR A 84 -3.70 -3.59 0.38
N GLY A 85 -4.22 -4.51 1.17
CA GLY A 85 -5.07 -5.60 0.67
C GLY A 85 -6.01 -6.14 1.74
N ASP A 86 -7.16 -6.62 1.31
CA ASP A 86 -8.14 -7.33 2.13
C ASP A 86 -8.79 -8.46 1.31
N ASN A 87 -9.68 -9.23 1.96
CA ASN A 87 -10.42 -10.32 1.33
C ASN A 87 -11.92 -10.02 1.25
N LEU A 88 -12.31 -8.81 0.89
CA LEU A 88 -13.68 -8.55 0.46
C LEU A 88 -13.87 -9.04 -0.98
N PRO A 89 -15.07 -9.59 -1.31
CA PRO A 89 -16.26 -9.71 -0.45
C PRO A 89 -16.30 -10.99 0.41
N GLU A 90 -15.31 -11.87 0.34
CA GLU A 90 -15.33 -13.18 1.02
C GLU A 90 -15.32 -13.11 2.56
N ARG A 91 -14.88 -11.97 3.12
CA ARG A 91 -14.82 -11.69 4.57
C ARG A 91 -14.06 -12.78 5.34
N ARG A 92 -12.89 -13.16 4.81
CA ARG A 92 -11.99 -14.13 5.43
C ARG A 92 -10.74 -13.45 6.00
N PRO A 93 -10.16 -14.00 7.08
CA PRO A 93 -8.83 -13.57 7.52
C PRO A 93 -7.80 -13.69 6.40
N ILE A 94 -6.76 -12.87 6.46
CA ILE A 94 -5.67 -12.91 5.52
C ILE A 94 -4.81 -14.13 5.83
N GLY A 95 -4.60 -14.96 4.81
CA GLY A 95 -3.78 -16.16 4.90
C GLY A 95 -2.30 -15.84 5.08
N ASP A 96 -1.44 -16.82 4.84
CA ASP A 96 0.01 -16.60 4.84
C ASP A 96 0.41 -15.55 3.78
N THR A 97 1.26 -14.59 4.19
CA THR A 97 1.72 -13.47 3.35
C THR A 97 3.22 -13.52 3.07
N ASP A 98 3.95 -14.51 3.57
CA ASP A 98 5.41 -14.61 3.45
C ASP A 98 5.88 -14.45 1.99
N SER A 99 5.22 -15.12 1.06
CA SER A 99 5.56 -15.03 -0.37
C SER A 99 5.32 -13.63 -0.96
N LEU A 100 4.25 -12.95 -0.53
CA LEU A 100 3.94 -11.59 -0.95
C LEU A 100 4.94 -10.58 -0.38
N GLU A 101 5.35 -10.78 0.88
CA GLU A 101 6.36 -9.95 1.55
C GLU A 101 7.74 -10.08 0.90
N ILE A 102 8.12 -11.30 0.51
CA ILE A 102 9.32 -11.55 -0.30
C ILE A 102 9.20 -10.82 -1.64
N PHE A 103 8.05 -10.89 -2.30
CA PHE A 103 7.82 -10.20 -3.57
C PHE A 103 7.96 -8.67 -3.44
N LEU A 104 7.38 -8.07 -2.40
CA LEU A 104 7.52 -6.64 -2.12
C LEU A 104 8.99 -6.25 -1.89
N SER A 105 9.74 -7.09 -1.17
CA SER A 105 11.18 -6.87 -0.96
C SER A 105 11.96 -6.89 -2.29
N GLN A 106 11.65 -7.82 -3.18
CA GLN A 106 12.27 -7.89 -4.51
C GLN A 106 11.89 -6.69 -5.39
N ALA A 107 10.63 -6.26 -5.35
CA ALA A 107 10.16 -5.09 -6.08
C ALA A 107 10.88 -3.81 -5.62
N GLY A 108 11.10 -3.66 -4.31
CA GLY A 108 11.85 -2.54 -3.74
C GLY A 108 13.31 -2.48 -4.24
N LEU A 109 13.99 -3.62 -4.24
CA LEU A 109 15.36 -3.74 -4.78
C LEU A 109 15.43 -3.46 -6.28
N ALA A 110 14.45 -3.95 -7.05
CA ALA A 110 14.38 -3.70 -8.48
C ALA A 110 14.17 -2.21 -8.78
N MET A 111 13.32 -1.53 -8.00
CA MET A 111 13.09 -0.09 -8.11
C MET A 111 14.36 0.70 -7.81
N GLU A 112 15.07 0.34 -6.73
CA GLU A 112 16.37 0.95 -6.38
C GLU A 112 17.37 0.83 -7.52
N LYS A 113 17.53 -0.37 -8.08
CA LYS A 113 18.40 -0.63 -9.23
C LYS A 113 18.02 0.20 -10.45
N CYS A 114 16.72 0.35 -10.72
CA CYS A 114 16.21 1.14 -11.83
C CYS A 114 16.53 2.63 -11.68
N LEU A 115 16.28 3.18 -10.49
CA LEU A 115 16.57 4.59 -10.17
C LEU A 115 18.07 4.89 -10.22
N LEU A 116 18.91 4.01 -9.67
CA LEU A 116 20.37 4.16 -9.74
C LEU A 116 20.87 4.15 -11.19
N ARG A 117 20.39 3.23 -12.02
CA ARG A 117 20.75 3.17 -13.45
C ARG A 117 20.35 4.44 -14.20
N ARG A 118 19.20 5.03 -13.87
CA ARG A 118 18.75 6.29 -14.47
C ARG A 118 19.67 7.45 -14.09
N ARG A 119 19.99 7.60 -12.80
CA ARG A 119 20.90 8.64 -12.30
C ARG A 119 22.31 8.55 -12.93
N LEU A 120 22.82 7.34 -13.13
CA LEU A 120 24.12 7.12 -13.79
C LEU A 120 24.09 7.58 -15.25
N LYS A 121 23.04 7.22 -16.01
CA LYS A 121 22.88 7.66 -17.40
C LYS A 121 22.77 9.18 -17.55
N GLU A 122 22.07 9.84 -16.61
CA GLU A 122 21.93 11.30 -16.60
C GLU A 122 23.29 11.99 -16.36
N ARG A 123 24.17 11.42 -15.52
CA ARG A 123 25.52 11.95 -15.27
C ARG A 123 26.53 11.68 -16.37
N GLU A 124 26.39 10.60 -17.14
CA GLU A 124 27.26 10.33 -18.30
C GLU A 124 26.98 11.26 -19.49
N GLN A 125 25.86 11.99 -19.46
CA GLN A 125 25.43 12.93 -20.51
C GLN A 125 25.80 14.40 -20.21
N GLU A 126 26.38 14.68 -19.03
CA GLU A 126 26.94 15.98 -18.62
C GLU A 126 28.46 16.02 -18.83
#